data_AF-A0A6L8NAG2-F1
#
_entry.id   AF-A0A6L8NAG2-F1
#
_cell.length_a   1.000
_cell.length_b   1.000
_cell.length_c   1.000
_cell.angle_alpha   90.00
_cell.angle_beta   90.00
_cell.angle_gamma   90.00
#
_symmetry.space_group_name_H-M   'P 1'
#
loop_
_entity.id
_entity.type
_entity.pdbx_description
1 polymer ?
#
loop_
_entity_poly.entity_id
_entity_poly.type
_entity_poly.pdbx_seq_one_letter_code
_entity_poly.pdbx_strand_id
1 'polypeptide(L)'
;MSTRIRRPGIVTAVALTVSGALLAAGAVGQAQAAPSGAPASTATVLAAQADPTPDEQQKLREIAASIWTPELAAGWNMNADVADVLSQATDRIIQCSAAYALVPKPPGFRPGLGYLVSYWKNIRDYFLAVRGDRQYKACVVSTAAYYRSIIEMASAGI
;
A
#
# COMPACT_ATOMS: atom_id res chain seq x y z
N MET A 1 22.50 -26.54 -32.18
CA MET A 1 22.03 -25.81 -33.38
C MET A 1 21.05 -24.74 -32.94
N SER A 2 21.42 -23.49 -33.17
CA SER A 2 20.72 -22.26 -32.81
C SER A 2 19.45 -22.04 -33.64
N THR A 3 18.47 -21.33 -33.09
CA THR A 3 18.11 -20.00 -33.61
C THR A 3 17.27 -19.20 -32.60
N ARG A 4 17.84 -18.06 -32.17
CA ARG A 4 17.21 -16.98 -31.40
C ARG A 4 16.55 -16.03 -32.40
N ILE A 5 15.24 -15.78 -32.30
CA ILE A 5 14.55 -14.78 -33.12
C ILE A 5 14.50 -13.47 -32.34
N ARG A 6 15.27 -12.48 -32.80
CA ARG A 6 15.23 -11.08 -32.34
C ARG A 6 14.05 -10.36 -33.02
N ARG A 7 13.27 -9.59 -32.26
CA ARG A 7 12.32 -8.60 -32.80
C ARG A 7 12.91 -7.19 -32.62
N PRO A 8 13.00 -6.35 -33.67
CA PRO A 8 13.45 -4.97 -33.55
C PRO A 8 12.31 -4.05 -33.06
N GLY A 9 12.68 -3.09 -32.23
CA GLY A 9 11.82 -2.01 -31.77
C GLY A 9 11.62 -0.93 -32.83
N ILE A 10 10.49 -0.22 -32.75
CA ILE A 10 10.20 0.96 -33.56
C ILE A 10 9.95 2.10 -32.58
N VAL A 11 10.83 3.10 -32.66
CA VAL A 11 10.76 4.39 -31.98
C VAL A 11 9.92 5.30 -32.88
N THR A 12 8.81 5.83 -32.35
CA THR A 12 8.01 6.85 -33.05
C THR A 12 8.21 8.20 -32.35
N ALA A 13 9.06 9.03 -32.97
CA ALA A 13 9.16 10.47 -32.72
C ALA A 13 8.29 11.19 -33.76
N VAL A 14 7.37 12.04 -33.33
CA VAL A 14 6.55 12.95 -34.15
C VAL A 14 6.15 14.12 -33.25
N ALA A 15 6.11 15.40 -33.64
CA ALA A 15 6.81 16.26 -34.59
C ALA A 15 6.33 17.68 -34.18
N LEU A 16 7.22 18.68 -34.17
CA LEU A 16 6.86 20.07 -33.90
C LEU A 16 6.01 20.64 -35.04
N THR A 17 4.95 21.37 -34.71
CA THR A 17 4.27 22.29 -35.65
C THR A 17 4.34 23.71 -35.12
N VAL A 18 5.02 24.55 -35.90
CA VAL A 18 5.19 26.00 -35.73
C VAL A 18 4.18 26.72 -36.63
N SER A 19 3.70 27.87 -36.16
CA SER A 19 3.31 29.09 -36.91
C SER A 19 1.86 29.56 -36.71
N GLY A 20 1.73 30.84 -36.38
CA GLY A 20 0.47 31.59 -36.48
C GLY A 20 0.56 32.96 -35.81
N ALA A 21 1.20 33.93 -36.47
CA ALA A 21 1.27 35.33 -36.05
C ALA A 21 0.15 36.15 -36.70
N LEU A 22 -0.56 37.00 -35.94
CA LEU A 22 -1.25 38.19 -36.44
C LEU A 22 -1.22 39.31 -35.38
N LEU A 23 -0.88 40.52 -35.84
CA LEU A 23 -0.67 41.76 -35.12
C LEU A 23 -1.98 42.55 -34.94
N ALA A 24 -2.18 43.24 -33.79
CA ALA A 24 -2.76 44.59 -33.74
C ALA A 24 -2.72 45.22 -32.32
N ALA A 25 -1.98 46.33 -32.24
CA ALA A 25 -2.12 47.56 -31.44
C ALA A 25 -2.93 47.60 -30.12
N GLY A 26 -2.29 48.15 -29.07
CA GLY A 26 -2.96 48.96 -28.06
C GLY A 26 -2.43 48.85 -26.64
N ALA A 27 -2.11 50.01 -26.04
CA ALA A 27 -1.87 50.29 -24.62
C ALA A 27 -0.53 49.86 -23.98
N VAL A 28 0.26 50.89 -23.68
CA VAL A 28 1.39 50.91 -22.74
C VAL A 28 0.92 50.37 -21.38
N GLY A 29 1.37 49.16 -21.03
CA GLY A 29 1.11 48.50 -19.75
C GLY A 29 2.45 48.15 -19.09
N GLN A 30 2.57 48.47 -17.81
CA GLN A 30 3.81 48.45 -17.03
C GLN A 30 4.50 47.08 -17.04
N ALA A 31 5.81 47.07 -17.28
CA ALA A 31 6.65 45.90 -17.08
C ALA A 31 6.74 45.58 -15.58
N GLN A 32 5.92 44.62 -15.13
CA GLN A 32 6.11 43.95 -13.85
C GLN A 32 6.79 42.61 -14.12
N ALA A 33 8.07 42.54 -13.78
CA ALA A 33 8.83 41.29 -13.81
C ALA A 33 8.17 40.30 -12.83
N ALA A 34 7.48 39.29 -13.38
CA ALA A 34 7.03 38.16 -12.60
C ALA A 34 8.27 37.35 -12.17
N PRO A 35 8.47 37.08 -10.86
CA PRO A 35 9.44 36.07 -10.48
C PRO A 35 8.97 34.73 -11.05
N SER A 36 9.85 34.08 -11.79
CA SER A 36 9.68 32.73 -12.32
C SER A 36 9.19 31.81 -11.21
N GLY A 37 7.90 31.46 -11.26
CA GLY A 37 7.34 30.44 -10.39
C GLY A 37 8.11 29.16 -10.61
N ALA A 38 8.87 28.74 -9.60
CA ALA A 38 9.36 27.38 -9.50
C ALA A 38 8.17 26.42 -9.70
N PRO A 39 8.35 25.25 -10.34
CA PRO A 39 7.30 24.26 -10.33
C PRO A 39 6.95 24.00 -8.87
N ALA A 40 5.69 24.25 -8.51
CA ALA A 40 5.16 23.84 -7.23
C ALA A 40 5.38 22.33 -7.16
N SER A 41 6.40 21.92 -6.41
CA SER A 41 6.50 20.55 -5.93
C SER A 41 5.17 20.28 -5.25
N THR A 42 4.33 19.49 -5.89
CA THR A 42 3.23 18.80 -5.22
C THR A 42 3.87 17.82 -4.25
N ALA A 43 4.37 18.36 -3.14
CA ALA A 43 4.51 17.61 -1.92
C ALA A 43 3.08 17.23 -1.56
N THR A 44 2.66 16.05 -1.99
CA THR A 44 1.53 15.35 -1.40
C THR A 44 1.84 15.34 0.09
N VAL A 45 1.19 16.23 0.83
CA VAL A 45 1.15 16.13 2.29
C VAL A 45 0.45 14.81 2.52
N LEU A 46 1.24 13.77 2.78
CA LEU A 46 0.76 12.52 3.32
C LEU A 46 0.01 12.94 4.58
N ALA A 47 -1.32 12.92 4.53
CA ALA A 47 -2.12 13.27 5.68
C ALA A 47 -1.68 12.30 6.78
N ALA A 48 -0.99 12.81 7.80
CA ALA A 48 -0.57 12.02 8.93
C ALA A 48 -1.85 11.43 9.53
N GLN A 49 -2.08 10.15 9.24
CA GLN A 49 -3.21 9.44 9.83
C GLN A 49 -2.94 9.40 11.32
N ALA A 50 -3.93 9.82 12.12
CA ALA A 50 -3.78 9.78 13.57
C ALA A 50 -3.46 8.35 14.00
N ASP A 51 -2.56 8.22 14.96
CA ASP A 51 -2.21 6.92 15.50
C ASP A 51 -3.45 6.24 16.13
N PRO A 52 -3.56 4.91 15.99
CA PRO A 52 -4.63 4.14 16.62
C PRO A 52 -4.66 4.36 18.14
N THR A 53 -5.86 4.39 18.72
CA THR A 53 -6.04 4.46 20.18
C THR A 53 -5.48 3.21 20.86
N PRO A 54 -5.18 3.24 22.18
CA PRO A 54 -4.61 2.08 22.88
C PRO A 54 -5.41 0.78 22.71
N ASP A 55 -6.75 0.87 22.72
CA ASP A 55 -7.63 -0.27 22.50
C ASP A 55 -7.55 -0.81 21.06
N GLU A 56 -7.41 0.08 20.08
CA GLU A 56 -7.21 -0.29 18.68
C GLU A 56 -5.83 -0.93 18.47
N GLN A 57 -4.79 -0.38 19.09
CA GLN A 57 -3.45 -0.95 19.06
C GLN A 57 -3.43 -2.38 19.60
N GLN A 58 -4.16 -2.66 20.69
CA GLN A 58 -4.27 -4.04 21.20
C GLN A 58 -4.95 -4.97 20.19
N LYS A 59 -5.99 -4.52 19.50
CA LYS A 59 -6.66 -5.30 18.44
C LYS A 59 -5.75 -5.54 17.24
N LEU A 60 -4.98 -4.54 16.83
CA LEU A 60 -3.98 -4.69 15.77
C LEU A 60 -2.88 -5.70 16.17
N ARG A 61 -2.48 -5.69 17.43
CA ARG A 61 -1.50 -6.63 17.99
C ARG A 61 -2.00 -8.07 17.95
N GLU A 62 -3.28 -8.31 18.23
CA GLU A 62 -3.92 -9.62 18.09
C GLU A 62 -3.90 -10.13 16.63
N ILE A 63 -4.18 -9.24 15.67
CA ILE A 63 -4.07 -9.57 14.24
C ILE A 63 -2.63 -9.89 13.87
N ALA A 64 -1.68 -9.02 14.23
CA ALA A 64 -0.26 -9.18 13.98
C ALA A 64 0.29 -10.50 14.56
N ALA A 65 -0.11 -10.85 15.79
CA ALA A 65 0.30 -12.09 16.46
C ALA A 65 -0.13 -13.35 15.69
N SER A 66 -1.27 -13.29 15.00
CA SER A 66 -1.75 -14.40 14.16
C SER A 66 -1.05 -14.52 12.80
N ILE A 67 -0.25 -13.52 12.38
CA ILE A 67 0.57 -13.55 11.15
C ILE A 67 2.05 -13.87 11.45
N TRP A 68 2.65 -13.23 12.47
CA TRP A 68 4.06 -13.44 12.83
C TRP A 68 4.16 -14.31 14.07
N THR A 69 4.19 -13.74 15.27
CA THR A 69 3.97 -14.42 16.55
C THR A 69 3.58 -13.38 17.60
N PRO A 70 3.05 -13.77 18.78
CA PRO A 70 2.78 -12.82 19.87
C PRO A 70 4.03 -12.04 20.30
N GLU A 71 5.20 -12.67 20.36
CA GLU A 71 6.44 -12.07 20.82
C GLU A 71 6.93 -10.97 19.87
N LEU A 72 6.83 -11.22 18.55
CA LEU A 72 7.18 -10.22 17.55
C LEU A 72 6.19 -9.06 17.54
N ALA A 73 4.90 -9.36 17.59
CA ALA A 73 3.86 -8.34 17.61
C ALA A 73 3.91 -7.46 18.87
N ALA A 74 4.35 -7.99 20.01
CA ALA A 74 4.54 -7.24 21.24
C ALA A 74 5.65 -6.18 21.13
N GLY A 75 6.67 -6.43 20.31
CA GLY A 75 7.80 -5.51 20.11
C GLY A 75 7.50 -4.31 19.21
N TRP A 76 6.38 -4.31 18.48
CA TRP A 76 6.05 -3.23 17.55
C TRP A 76 5.21 -2.13 18.19
N ASN A 77 5.56 -0.88 17.88
CA ASN A 77 4.68 0.27 17.98
C ASN A 77 3.55 0.14 16.94
N MET A 78 2.29 0.12 17.39
CA MET A 78 1.11 -0.06 16.55
C MET A 78 0.59 1.30 16.06
N ASN A 79 1.44 2.02 15.33
CA ASN A 79 1.13 3.31 14.73
C ASN A 79 0.25 3.18 13.47
N ALA A 80 -0.07 4.30 12.84
CA ALA A 80 -0.88 4.31 11.62
C ALA A 80 -0.24 3.54 10.45
N ASP A 81 1.09 3.62 10.28
CA ASP A 81 1.80 2.92 9.21
C ASP A 81 1.75 1.39 9.40
N VAL A 82 1.89 0.92 10.64
CA VAL A 82 1.70 -0.50 10.97
C VAL A 82 0.26 -0.94 10.67
N ALA A 83 -0.74 -0.11 10.95
CA ALA A 83 -2.12 -0.43 10.59
C ALA A 83 -2.31 -0.56 9.07
N ASP A 84 -1.64 0.27 8.27
CA ASP A 84 -1.66 0.15 6.82
C ASP A 84 -0.97 -1.14 6.33
N VAL A 85 0.23 -1.44 6.85
CA VAL A 85 0.94 -2.69 6.51
C VAL A 85 0.13 -3.92 6.91
N LEU A 86 -0.53 -3.91 8.07
CA LEU A 86 -1.43 -4.99 8.49
C LEU A 86 -2.65 -5.13 7.56
N SER A 87 -3.17 -4.02 7.06
CA SER A 87 -4.25 -4.01 6.08
C SER A 87 -3.81 -4.67 4.77
N GLN A 88 -2.64 -4.28 4.24
CA GLN A 88 -2.08 -4.88 3.03
C GLN A 88 -1.76 -6.37 3.20
N ALA A 89 -1.15 -6.76 4.32
CA ALA A 89 -0.87 -8.14 4.64
C ALA A 89 -2.17 -8.97 4.73
N THR A 90 -3.22 -8.40 5.31
CA THR A 90 -4.53 -9.05 5.40
C THR A 90 -5.13 -9.29 4.03
N ASP A 91 -5.14 -8.27 3.17
CA ASP A 91 -5.62 -8.41 1.80
C ASP A 91 -4.86 -9.52 1.05
N ARG A 92 -3.53 -9.52 1.15
CA ARG A 92 -2.68 -10.53 0.51
C ARG A 92 -3.01 -11.96 0.95
N ILE A 93 -3.25 -12.18 2.25
CA ILE A 93 -3.64 -13.51 2.76
C ILE A 93 -5.01 -13.91 2.22
N ILE A 94 -5.98 -13.01 2.27
CA ILE A 94 -7.34 -13.26 1.77
C ILE A 94 -7.31 -13.62 0.28
N GLN A 95 -6.58 -12.86 -0.54
CA GLN A 95 -6.42 -13.10 -1.97
C GLN A 95 -5.71 -14.43 -2.26
N CYS A 96 -4.63 -14.76 -1.53
CA CYS A 96 -3.93 -16.04 -1.67
C CYS A 96 -4.87 -17.22 -1.40
N SER A 97 -5.76 -17.09 -0.41
CA SER A 97 -6.76 -18.12 -0.09
C SER A 97 -8.04 -18.05 -0.95
N ALA A 98 -8.16 -17.10 -1.89
CA ALA A 98 -9.42 -16.84 -2.58
C ALA A 98 -9.90 -18.05 -3.39
N ALA A 99 -8.97 -18.78 -4.00
CA ALA A 99 -9.24 -20.00 -4.76
C ALA A 99 -9.75 -21.17 -3.91
N TYR A 100 -9.79 -21.01 -2.59
CA TYR A 100 -10.03 -22.10 -1.65
C TYR A 100 -11.16 -21.73 -0.68
N ALA A 101 -12.27 -22.46 -0.79
CA ALA A 101 -13.51 -22.18 -0.07
C ALA A 101 -13.61 -22.86 1.32
N LEU A 102 -12.57 -23.58 1.76
CA LEU A 102 -12.62 -24.39 2.98
C LEU A 102 -12.53 -23.57 4.28
N VAL A 103 -12.00 -22.34 4.23
CA VAL A 103 -11.92 -21.46 5.40
C VAL A 103 -12.87 -20.27 5.22
N PRO A 104 -13.87 -20.08 6.11
CA PRO A 104 -14.77 -18.94 6.07
C PRO A 104 -14.00 -17.62 6.15
N LYS A 105 -14.16 -16.77 5.13
CA LYS A 105 -13.46 -15.49 5.04
C LYS A 105 -14.15 -14.40 5.87
N PRO A 106 -13.41 -13.39 6.37
CA PRO A 106 -14.02 -12.20 6.94
C PRO A 106 -14.97 -11.54 5.92
N PRO A 107 -16.15 -11.06 6.36
CA PRO A 107 -17.14 -10.51 5.44
C PRO A 107 -16.67 -9.17 4.85
N GLY A 108 -16.72 -9.05 3.53
CA GLY A 108 -16.57 -7.78 2.80
C GLY A 108 -15.30 -7.00 3.16
N PHE A 109 -14.13 -7.64 3.03
CA PHE A 109 -12.85 -7.00 3.33
C PHE A 109 -12.71 -5.62 2.68
N ARG A 110 -12.35 -4.63 3.48
CA ARG A 110 -12.01 -3.27 3.04
C ARG A 110 -10.67 -2.86 3.66
N PRO A 111 -9.69 -2.41 2.86
CA PRO A 111 -8.43 -1.93 3.41
C PRO A 111 -8.60 -0.79 4.42
N GLY A 112 -7.78 -0.79 5.47
CA GLY A 112 -7.63 0.30 6.43
C GLY A 112 -7.97 -0.05 7.88
N LEU A 113 -7.52 0.82 8.79
CA LEU A 113 -7.65 0.68 10.25
C LEU A 113 -9.08 0.35 10.69
N GLY A 114 -10.07 1.08 10.18
CA GLY A 114 -11.47 0.91 10.59
C GLY A 114 -11.99 -0.51 10.37
N TYR A 115 -11.60 -1.17 9.27
CA TYR A 115 -11.98 -2.56 9.04
C TYR A 115 -11.23 -3.50 9.97
N LEU A 116 -9.91 -3.34 10.09
CA LEU A 116 -9.08 -4.17 10.96
C LEU A 116 -9.62 -4.16 12.41
N VAL A 117 -9.91 -2.97 12.94
CA VAL A 117 -10.44 -2.79 14.30
C VAL A 117 -11.85 -3.36 14.45
N SER A 118 -12.71 -3.18 13.45
CA SER A 118 -14.11 -3.66 13.55
C SER A 118 -14.20 -5.18 13.47
N TYR A 119 -13.32 -5.81 12.69
CA TYR A 119 -13.37 -7.24 12.38
C TYR A 119 -12.19 -8.04 12.94
N TRP A 120 -11.45 -7.49 13.91
CA TRP A 120 -10.19 -8.07 14.40
C TRP A 120 -10.28 -9.54 14.82
N LYS A 121 -11.37 -9.94 15.51
CA LYS A 121 -11.60 -11.34 15.90
C LYS A 121 -11.76 -12.23 14.68
N ASN A 122 -12.61 -11.82 13.74
CA ASN A 122 -12.88 -12.57 12.51
C ASN A 122 -11.60 -12.74 11.69
N ILE A 123 -10.77 -11.70 11.61
CA ILE A 123 -9.48 -11.72 10.90
C ILE A 123 -8.50 -12.66 11.60
N ARG A 124 -8.33 -12.52 12.92
CA ARG A 124 -7.43 -13.36 13.71
C ARG A 124 -7.81 -14.83 13.61
N ASP A 125 -9.08 -15.15 13.85
CA ASP A 125 -9.57 -16.53 13.85
C ASP A 125 -9.46 -17.15 12.45
N TYR A 126 -9.71 -16.35 11.41
CA TYR A 126 -9.45 -16.74 10.02
C TYR A 126 -7.96 -17.06 9.78
N PHE A 127 -7.03 -16.20 10.19
CA PHE A 127 -5.59 -16.47 10.00
C PHE A 127 -5.11 -17.69 10.79
N LEU A 128 -5.63 -17.91 12.00
CA LEU A 128 -5.34 -19.12 12.78
C LEU A 128 -5.84 -20.38 12.05
N ALA A 129 -7.05 -20.34 11.49
CA ALA A 129 -7.59 -21.45 10.69
C ALA A 129 -6.77 -21.70 9.41
N VAL A 130 -6.44 -20.64 8.65
CA VAL A 130 -5.59 -20.71 7.44
C VAL A 130 -4.21 -21.27 7.77
N ARG A 131 -3.60 -20.85 8.88
CA ARG A 131 -2.29 -21.33 9.33
C ARG A 131 -2.31 -22.79 9.78
N GLY A 132 -3.43 -23.24 10.37
CA GLY A 132 -3.64 -24.62 10.83
C GLY A 132 -3.87 -25.62 9.70
N ASP A 133 -4.36 -25.16 8.55
CA ASP A 133 -4.56 -25.99 7.38
C ASP A 133 -3.25 -26.21 6.58
N ARG A 134 -2.95 -27.47 6.24
CA ARG A 134 -1.70 -27.83 5.54
C ARG A 134 -1.59 -27.20 4.16
N GLN A 135 -2.71 -27.03 3.45
CA GLN A 135 -2.75 -26.44 2.13
C GLN A 135 -2.67 -24.91 2.19
N TYR A 136 -3.29 -24.29 3.21
CA TYR A 136 -3.39 -22.82 3.28
C TYR A 136 -2.31 -22.12 4.10
N LYS A 137 -1.53 -22.87 4.90
CA LYS A 137 -0.43 -22.34 5.70
C LYS A 137 0.55 -21.47 4.89
N ALA A 138 0.77 -21.80 3.62
CA ALA A 138 1.66 -21.05 2.74
C ALA A 138 1.23 -19.59 2.55
N CYS A 139 -0.06 -19.27 2.58
CA CYS A 139 -0.56 -17.90 2.42
C CYS A 139 -0.14 -17.00 3.58
N VAL A 140 -0.25 -17.50 4.83
CA VAL A 140 0.19 -16.75 6.02
C VAL A 140 1.71 -16.68 6.08
N VAL A 141 2.40 -17.81 5.88
CA VAL A 141 3.88 -17.86 6.00
C VAL A 141 4.57 -17.00 4.94
N SER A 142 4.11 -17.05 3.68
CA SER A 142 4.72 -16.24 2.61
C SER A 142 4.43 -14.75 2.79
N THR A 143 3.22 -14.38 3.24
CA THR A 143 2.88 -12.99 3.58
C THR A 143 3.72 -12.50 4.75
N ALA A 144 3.84 -13.30 5.81
CA ALA A 144 4.66 -12.98 6.97
C ALA A 144 6.12 -12.75 6.58
N ALA A 145 6.69 -13.61 5.73
CA ALA A 145 8.05 -13.44 5.24
C ALA A 145 8.20 -12.16 4.40
N TYR A 146 7.27 -11.90 3.48
CA TYR A 146 7.31 -10.75 2.58
C TYR A 146 7.23 -9.41 3.32
N TYR A 147 6.31 -9.29 4.29
CA TYR A 147 6.07 -8.03 5.01
C TYR A 147 6.94 -7.85 6.26
N ARG A 148 7.85 -8.78 6.58
CA ARG A 148 8.61 -8.76 7.85
C ARG A 148 9.42 -7.49 8.06
N SER A 149 10.21 -7.07 7.06
CA SER A 149 11.02 -5.85 7.15
C SER A 149 10.15 -4.60 7.00
N ILE A 150 9.10 -4.68 6.19
CA ILE A 150 8.17 -3.56 5.94
C ILE A 150 7.47 -3.16 7.25
N ILE A 151 6.95 -4.13 8.01
CA ILE A 151 6.29 -3.85 9.28
C ILE A 151 7.27 -3.36 10.36
N GLU A 152 8.55 -3.78 10.31
CA GLU A 152 9.58 -3.26 11.23
C GLU A 152 9.92 -1.80 10.95
N MET A 153 10.08 -1.43 9.68
CA MET A 153 10.31 -0.03 9.29
C MET A 153 9.10 0.83 9.63
N ALA A 154 7.89 0.37 9.29
CA ALA A 154 6.66 1.05 9.66
C ALA A 154 6.55 1.23 11.18
N SER A 155 6.88 0.20 11.96
CA SER A 155 6.88 0.28 13.43
C SER A 155 7.91 1.27 13.98
N ALA A 156 9.04 1.43 13.29
CA ALA A 156 10.05 2.44 13.60
C ALA A 156 9.68 3.85 13.11
N GLY A 157 8.59 4.00 12.34
CA GLY A 157 8.16 5.28 11.75
C GLY A 157 8.97 5.70 10.53
N ILE A 158 9.42 4.72 9.74
CA ILE A 158 10.25 4.89 8.52
C ILE A 158 9.55 4.31 7.30
#